data_AF-A0A968MVZ3-F1
#
_entry.id   AF-A0A968MVZ3-F1
#
_cell.length_a   1.000
_cell.length_b   1.000
_cell.length_c   1.000
_cell.angle_alpha   90.00
_cell.angle_beta   90.00
_cell.angle_gamma   90.00
#
_symmetry.space_group_name_H-M   'P 1'
#
loop_
_entity.id
_entity.type
_entity.pdbx_description
1 polymer ?
#
loop_
_entity_poly.entity_id
_entity_poly.type
_entity_poly.pdbx_seq_one_letter_code
_entity_poly.pdbx_strand_id
1 'polypeptide(L)'
;MVKSLFNLTENSHKQVLNLIRLYREISGAELARLTNLRPSTVLYILRILDEKGLIEISGTGESTTKGGKKPTLWKIKSNIGYVIGLEILVHKIRMVLTGIEGAFWIKRNIYLPVN
;
A
#
# COMPACT_ATOMS: atom_id res chain seq x y z
N MET A 1 -15.31 -5.47 13.24
CA MET A 1 -14.75 -6.53 12.36
C MET A 1 -13.63 -6.04 11.42
N VAL A 2 -13.55 -4.75 11.04
CA VAL A 2 -12.46 -4.21 10.17
C VAL A 2 -11.11 -4.02 10.90
N LYS A 3 -11.09 -3.89 12.23
CA LYS A 3 -9.87 -3.59 13.01
C LYS A 3 -8.78 -4.66 12.94
N SER A 4 -9.09 -5.94 12.63
CA SER A 4 -8.12 -7.04 12.83
C SER A 4 -6.93 -7.01 11.86
N LEU A 5 -7.19 -6.80 10.56
CA LEU A 5 -6.17 -6.97 9.51
C LEU A 5 -5.20 -5.77 9.43
N PHE A 6 -5.73 -4.54 9.55
CA PHE A 6 -4.97 -3.30 9.39
C PHE A 6 -4.46 -2.68 10.70
N ASN A 7 -4.56 -3.38 11.83
CA ASN A 7 -4.04 -2.86 13.09
C ASN A 7 -2.51 -2.92 13.11
N LEU A 8 -1.89 -1.83 12.67
CA LEU A 8 -0.49 -1.54 12.84
C LEU A 8 -0.37 -0.47 13.93
N THR A 9 0.26 -0.79 15.06
CA THR A 9 0.48 0.17 16.16
C THR A 9 1.70 1.03 15.88
N GLU A 10 2.78 0.39 15.42
CA GLU A 10 4.06 1.01 15.14
C GLU A 10 4.04 1.91 13.90
N ASN A 11 4.47 3.17 14.07
CA ASN A 11 4.52 4.13 12.97
C ASN A 11 5.48 3.69 11.84
N SER A 12 6.59 3.01 12.16
CA SER A 12 7.51 2.48 11.16
C SER A 12 6.85 1.46 10.24
N HIS A 13 5.93 0.63 10.76
CA HIS A 13 5.19 -0.34 9.95
C HIS A 13 4.20 0.35 9.02
N LYS A 14 3.49 1.36 9.52
CA LYS A 14 2.58 2.19 8.71
C LYS A 14 3.34 2.91 7.60
N GLN A 15 4.51 3.47 7.90
CA GLN A 15 5.35 4.19 6.95
C GLN A 15 5.84 3.26 5.83
N VAL A 16 6.39 2.09 6.18
CA VAL A 16 6.84 1.09 5.20
C VAL A 16 5.67 0.62 4.33
N LEU A 17 4.54 0.25 4.92
CA LEU A 17 3.35 -0.16 4.15
C LEU A 17 2.87 0.94 3.19
N ASN A 18 2.87 2.19 3.63
CA ASN A 18 2.48 3.31 2.80
C ASN A 18 3.44 3.53 1.62
N LEU A 19 4.75 3.38 1.83
CA LEU A 19 5.72 3.45 0.73
C LEU A 19 5.50 2.32 -0.29
N ILE A 20 5.26 1.09 0.17
CA ILE A 20 4.91 -0.03 -0.73
C ILE A 20 3.66 0.31 -1.57
N ARG A 21 2.64 0.90 -0.94
CA ARG A 21 1.41 1.34 -1.64
C ARG A 21 1.68 2.44 -2.66
N LEU A 22 2.48 3.45 -2.31
CA LEU A 22 2.74 4.61 -3.18
C LEU A 22 3.61 4.25 -4.39
N TYR A 23 4.64 3.43 -4.18
CA TYR A 23 5.57 3.04 -5.24
C TYR A 23 5.05 1.88 -6.10
N ARG A 24 3.94 1.23 -5.68
CA ARG A 24 3.33 0.03 -6.29
C ARG A 24 4.19 -1.23 -6.20
N GLU A 25 5.46 -1.12 -6.54
CA GLU A 25 6.49 -2.14 -6.37
C GLU A 25 7.78 -1.50 -5.85
N ILE A 26 8.38 -2.07 -4.80
CA ILE A 26 9.59 -1.51 -4.19
C ILE A 26 10.47 -2.58 -3.55
N SER A 27 11.79 -2.38 -3.58
CA SER A 27 12.74 -3.27 -2.92
C SER A 27 12.93 -2.93 -1.43
N GLY A 28 13.33 -3.92 -0.64
CA GLY A 28 13.71 -3.69 0.76
C GLY A 28 14.89 -2.71 0.93
N ALA A 29 15.83 -2.69 -0.02
CA ALA A 29 16.94 -1.75 -0.01
C ALA A 29 16.47 -0.31 -0.23
N GLU A 30 15.55 -0.10 -1.17
CA GLU A 30 14.98 1.21 -1.43
C GLU A 30 14.09 1.70 -0.28
N LEU A 31 13.33 0.79 0.34
CA LEU A 31 12.59 1.08 1.57
C LEU A 31 13.53 1.54 2.70
N ALA A 32 14.66 0.86 2.91
CA ALA A 32 15.64 1.27 3.92
C ALA A 32 16.20 2.68 3.63
N ARG A 33 16.48 2.99 2.36
CA ARG A 33 16.94 4.32 1.92
C ARG A 33 15.89 5.40 2.18
N LEU A 34 14.65 5.18 1.77
CA LEU A 34 13.56 6.16 1.87
C LEU A 34 13.06 6.36 3.31
N THR A 35 13.12 5.33 4.15
CA THR A 35 12.70 5.41 5.56
C THR A 35 13.83 5.80 6.51
N ASN A 36 15.07 5.81 6.04
CA ASN A 36 16.29 5.93 6.85
C ASN A 36 16.38 4.88 7.99
N LEU A 37 15.74 3.72 7.79
CA LEU A 37 15.82 2.58 8.71
C LEU A 37 16.98 1.65 8.33
N ARG A 38 17.48 0.90 9.31
CA ARG A 38 18.47 -0.15 9.05
C ARG A 38 17.87 -1.23 8.15
N PRO A 39 18.63 -1.81 7.20
CA PRO A 39 18.13 -2.89 6.34
C PRO A 39 17.52 -4.07 7.11
N SER A 40 18.09 -4.43 8.26
CA SER A 40 17.56 -5.48 9.14
C SER A 40 16.19 -5.13 9.73
N THR A 41 15.96 -3.87 10.09
CA THR A 41 14.67 -3.37 10.59
C THR A 41 13.61 -3.42 9.49
N VAL A 42 13.96 -3.00 8.27
CA VAL A 42 13.03 -3.08 7.13
C VAL A 42 12.68 -4.53 6.82
N LEU A 43 13.66 -5.44 6.83
CA LEU A 43 13.40 -6.86 6.59
C LEU A 43 12.46 -7.47 7.63
N TYR A 44 12.64 -7.09 8.91
CA TYR A 44 11.72 -7.49 9.97
C TYR A 44 10.30 -6.96 9.72
N ILE A 45 10.15 -5.68 9.39
CA ILE A 45 8.83 -5.08 9.11
C ILE A 45 8.17 -5.76 7.91
N LEU A 46 8.91 -6.01 6.82
CA LEU A 46 8.40 -6.73 5.64
C LEU A 46 7.86 -8.10 6.02
N ARG A 47 8.58 -8.85 6.87
CA ARG A 47 8.12 -10.16 7.36
C ARG A 47 6.79 -10.05 8.11
N ILE A 48 6.64 -9.07 9.00
CA ILE A 48 5.40 -8.86 9.77
C ILE A 48 4.23 -8.49 8.84
N LEU A 49 4.47 -7.63 7.84
CA LEU A 49 3.43 -7.23 6.89
C LEU A 49 3.00 -8.39 5.97
N ASP A 50 3.96 -9.24 5.58
CA ASP A 50 3.73 -10.45 4.77
C ASP A 50 2.98 -11.52 5.57
N GLU A 51 3.38 -11.79 6.82
CA GLU A 51 2.67 -12.68 7.75
C GLU A 51 1.22 -12.22 8.00
N LYS A 52 0.97 -10.91 7.98
CA LYS A 52 -0.38 -10.32 8.06
C LYS A 52 -1.16 -10.38 6.74
N GLY A 53 -0.54 -10.82 5.64
CA GLY A 53 -1.15 -10.88 4.31
C GLY A 53 -1.42 -9.52 3.68
N LEU A 54 -0.74 -8.46 4.11
CA LEU A 54 -0.93 -7.10 3.60
C LEU A 54 -0.11 -6.82 2.35
N ILE A 55 1.02 -7.51 2.21
CA ILE A 55 1.94 -7.40 1.09
C ILE A 55 2.24 -8.78 0.53
N GLU A 56 2.84 -8.82 -0.66
CA GLU A 56 3.35 -10.03 -1.28
C GLU A 56 4.57 -9.72 -2.15
N ILE A 57 5.35 -10.75 -2.48
CA ILE A 57 6.45 -10.64 -3.43
C ILE A 57 5.88 -10.50 -4.84
N SER A 58 6.26 -9.44 -5.55
CA SER A 58 5.84 -9.22 -6.93
C SER A 58 6.85 -9.74 -7.97
N GLY A 59 8.10 -9.94 -7.56
CA GLY A 59 9.15 -10.48 -8.41
C GLY A 59 10.55 -10.11 -7.95
N THR A 60 11.49 -10.10 -8.90
CA THR A 60 12.87 -9.66 -8.67
C THR A 60 13.16 -8.41 -9.49
N GLY A 61 13.76 -7.40 -8.88
CA GLY A 61 14.20 -6.19 -9.57
C GLY A 61 15.42 -6.43 -10.44
N GLU A 62 15.85 -5.36 -11.11
CA GLU A 62 17.04 -5.40 -11.95
C GLU A 62 18.32 -5.63 -11.14
N SER A 63 19.28 -6.33 -11.74
CA SER A 63 20.61 -6.43 -11.17
C SER A 63 21.28 -5.06 -11.20
N THR A 64 21.97 -4.70 -10.12
CA THR A 64 22.77 -3.47 -10.10
C THR A 64 23.95 -3.58 -11.06
N THR A 65 24.48 -2.45 -11.51
CA THR A 65 25.66 -2.36 -12.40
C THR A 65 26.92 -3.00 -11.81
N LYS A 66 26.99 -3.22 -10.49
CA LYS A 66 28.08 -3.90 -9.79
C LYS A 66 27.88 -5.42 -9.64
N GLY A 67 26.77 -5.97 -10.16
CA GLY A 67 26.40 -7.37 -9.94
C GLY A 67 25.88 -7.64 -8.53
N GLY A 68 25.19 -8.77 -8.36
CA GLY A 68 24.63 -9.21 -7.08
C GLY A 68 23.29 -9.94 -7.22
N LYS A 69 22.80 -10.51 -6.11
CA LYS A 69 21.48 -11.14 -6.05
C LYS A 69 20.42 -10.09 -6.37
N LYS A 70 19.56 -10.38 -7.34
CA LYS A 70 18.45 -9.49 -7.71
C LYS A 70 17.57 -9.20 -6.47
N PRO A 71 17.24 -7.92 -6.21
CA PRO A 71 16.47 -7.56 -5.03
C PRO A 71 15.04 -8.08 -5.15
N THR A 72 14.48 -8.62 -4.06
CA THR A 72 13.06 -8.95 -3.99
C THR A 72 12.22 -7.66 -4.03
N LEU A 73 11.22 -7.62 -4.90
CA LEU A 73 10.25 -6.54 -4.99
C LEU A 73 8.97 -6.92 -4.23
N TRP A 74 8.43 -5.93 -3.53
CA TRP A 74 7.25 -6.05 -2.69
C TRP A 74 6.14 -5.12 -3.20
N LYS A 75 4.90 -5.61 -3.16
CA LYS A 75 3.69 -4.83 -3.48
C LYS A 75 2.60 -5.07 -2.45
N ILE A 76 1.58 -4.22 -2.45
CA ILE A 76 0.34 -4.50 -1.71
C ILE A 76 -0.33 -5.72 -2.32
N LYS A 77 -0.74 -6.67 -1.46
CA LYS A 77 -1.51 -7.83 -1.91
C LYS A 77 -2.87 -7.36 -2.40
N SER A 78 -3.15 -7.57 -3.69
CA SER A 78 -4.44 -7.20 -4.28
C SER A 78 -5.57 -8.07 -3.69
N ASN A 79 -6.80 -7.57 -3.77
CA ASN A 79 -8.03 -8.29 -3.35
C ASN A 79 -8.18 -8.58 -1.85
N ILE A 80 -7.36 -7.98 -0.98
CA ILE A 80 -7.51 -8.08 0.48
C ILE A 80 -8.61 -7.15 1.05
N GLY A 81 -9.24 -6.35 0.17
CA GLY A 81 -10.34 -5.47 0.52
C GLY A 81 -10.45 -4.26 -0.40
N TYR A 82 -11.49 -3.46 -0.15
CA TYR A 82 -11.81 -2.26 -0.91
C TYR A 82 -11.94 -1.07 0.02
N VAL A 83 -11.66 0.12 -0.53
CA VAL A 83 -11.85 1.41 0.14
C VAL A 83 -12.88 2.20 -0.66
N ILE A 84 -13.94 2.63 0.02
CA ILE A 84 -14.91 3.58 -0.51
C ILE A 84 -14.62 4.99 0.02
N GLY A 85 -14.39 5.93 -0.89
CA GLY A 85 -14.29 7.35 -0.61
C GLY A 85 -15.62 8.02 -0.92
N LEU A 86 -16.19 8.73 0.05
CA LEU A 86 -17.39 9.55 -0.12
C LEU A 86 -17.05 10.99 0.18
N GLU A 87 -17.50 11.88 -0.68
CA GLU A 87 -17.43 13.32 -0.48
C GLU A 87 -18.80 13.91 -0.76
N ILE A 88 -19.37 14.51 0.28
CA ILE A 88 -20.71 15.09 0.28
C ILE A 88 -20.54 16.60 0.11
N LEU A 89 -20.99 17.11 -1.04
CA LEU A 89 -21.03 18.53 -1.37
C LEU A 89 -22.50 18.98 -1.43
N VAL A 90 -22.71 20.30 -1.43
CA VAL A 90 -24.05 20.92 -1.33
C VAL A 90 -25.08 20.33 -2.31
N HIS A 91 -24.72 20.14 -3.58
CA HIS A 91 -25.62 19.62 -4.61
C HIS A 91 -25.11 18.33 -5.26
N LYS A 92 -24.16 17.65 -4.63
CA LYS A 92 -23.44 16.54 -5.26
C LYS A 92 -22.79 15.62 -4.24
N ILE A 93 -22.92 14.32 -4.45
CA ILE A 93 -22.12 13.30 -3.77
C ILE A 93 -21.13 12.74 -4.79
N ARG A 94 -19.83 12.79 -4.46
CA ARG A 94 -18.78 12.05 -5.18
C ARG A 94 -18.48 10.76 -4.44
N MET A 95 -18.53 9.65 -5.16
CA MET A 95 -18.18 8.33 -4.66
C MET A 95 -17.06 7.73 -5.50
N VAL A 96 -16.08 7.14 -4.83
CA VAL A 96 -15.00 6.38 -5.45
C VAL A 96 -14.87 5.05 -4.73
N LEU A 97 -14.83 3.95 -5.49
CA LEU A 97 -14.43 2.64 -5.01
C LEU A 97 -13.03 2.34 -5.54
N THR A 98 -12.12 1.99 -4.63
CA THR A 98 -10.75 1.60 -4.94
C THR A 98 -10.40 0.30 -4.26
N GLY A 99 -9.44 -0.46 -4.81
CA GLY A 99 -8.76 -1.48 -4.03
C GLY A 99 -7.77 -0.84 -3.06
N ILE A 100 -7.29 -1.59 -2.06
CA ILE A 100 -6.39 -1.07 -1.02
C ILE A 100 -5.01 -0.70 -1.58
N GLU A 101 -4.60 -1.35 -2.66
CA GLU A 101 -3.44 -0.95 -3.46
C GLU A 101 -3.62 0.44 -4.07
N GLY A 102 -4.86 0.92 -4.19
CA GLY A 102 -5.21 2.24 -4.74
C GLY A 102 -5.49 2.20 -6.23
N ALA A 103 -5.88 1.06 -6.81
CA ALA A 103 -6.42 1.02 -8.17
C ALA A 103 -7.88 1.49 -8.15
N PHE A 104 -8.29 2.28 -9.15
CA PHE A 104 -9.67 2.74 -9.28
C PHE A 104 -10.54 1.64 -9.89
N TRP A 105 -11.66 1.36 -9.24
CA TRP A 105 -12.65 0.42 -9.74
C TRP A 105 -13.90 1.16 -10.24
N ILE A 106 -14.45 2.06 -9.42
CA ILE A 106 -15.69 2.78 -9.74
C ILE A 106 -15.58 4.23 -9.32
N LYS A 107 -16.08 5.14 -10.15
CA LYS A 107 -16.33 6.54 -9.80
C LYS A 107 -17.77 6.91 -10.18
N ARG A 108 -18.49 7.54 -9.25
CA ARG A 108 -19.87 7.99 -9.45
C ARG A 108 -20.05 9.39 -8.89
N ASN A 109 -20.83 10.19 -9.60
CA ASN A 109 -21.35 11.46 -9.14
C ASN A 109 -22.86 11.32 -9.06
N ILE A 110 -23.43 11.67 -7.90
CA ILE A 110 -24.88 11.73 -7.69
C ILE A 110 -25.21 13.20 -7.49
N TYR A 111 -26.10 13.77 -8.30
CA TYR A 111 -26.54 15.14 -8.14
C TYR A 111 -27.79 15.17 -7.26
N LEU A 112 -27.81 16.07 -6.28
CA LEU A 112 -28.93 16.23 -5.36
C LEU A 112 -29.86 17.34 -5.88
N PRO A 113 -31.18 17.22 -5.66
CA PRO A 113 -32.11 18.26 -6.04
C PRO A 113 -31.76 19.58 -5.34
N VAL A 114 -31.86 20.67 -6.08
CA VAL A 114 -31.82 22.04 -5.57
C VAL A 114 -33.23 22.40 -5.13
N ASN A 115 -33.41 22.68 -3.84
CA ASN A 115 -34.62 23.33 -3.33
C ASN A 115 -34.53 24.84 -3.52
#